data_AF-A0A3M1KFN7-F1
#
_entry.id   AF-A0A3M1KFN7-F1
#
_cell.length_a   1.000
_cell.length_b   1.000
_cell.length_c   1.000
_cell.angle_alpha   90.00
_cell.angle_beta   90.00
_cell.angle_gamma   90.00
#
_symmetry.space_group_name_H-M   'P 1'
#
loop_
_entity.id
_entity.type
_entity.pdbx_description
1 polymer ?
#
loop_
_entity_poly.entity_id
_entity_poly.type
_entity_poly.pdbx_seq_one_letter_code
_entity_poly.pdbx_strand_id
1 'polypeptide(L)'
;MLQDKLKAPVEQLNKVRDLVETEGKRVLKQLGADLDQSRNLADVVAQLREKNPDLKTLSYNLDAATYDLRNRLVWNTRMMAAYSRLQAEKALDTKVKPQIQAYTEQLESQLKTLREKAESVAEKFTH
;
A
#
# COMPACT_ATOMS: atom_id res chain seq x y z
N MET A 1 -18.17 2.82 -16.48
CA MET A 1 -17.09 3.41 -15.65
C MET A 1 -16.95 2.81 -14.25
N LEU A 2 -17.93 2.09 -13.68
CA LEU A 2 -17.75 1.38 -12.40
C LEU A 2 -17.00 0.04 -12.50
N GLN A 3 -17.09 -0.65 -13.64
CA GLN A 3 -16.41 -1.94 -13.83
C GLN A 3 -14.88 -1.83 -13.90
N ASP A 4 -14.32 -0.73 -14.41
CA ASP A 4 -12.86 -0.55 -14.45
C ASP A 4 -12.23 -0.24 -13.09
N LYS A 5 -12.97 0.40 -12.18
CA LYS A 5 -12.48 0.67 -10.81
C LYS A 5 -12.41 -0.60 -9.94
N LEU A 6 -13.11 -1.66 -10.32
CA LEU A 6 -13.14 -2.95 -9.62
C LEU A 6 -12.13 -3.97 -10.15
N LYS A 7 -11.57 -3.77 -11.35
CA LYS A 7 -10.57 -4.69 -11.93
C LYS A 7 -9.20 -4.60 -11.23
N ALA A 8 -8.74 -3.39 -10.91
CA ALA A 8 -7.44 -3.21 -10.27
C ALA A 8 -7.35 -3.86 -8.86
N PRO A 9 -8.37 -3.76 -7.98
CA PRO A 9 -8.38 -4.48 -6.70
C PRO A 9 -8.39 -6.01 -6.86
N VAL A 10 -9.13 -6.54 -7.84
CA VAL A 10 -9.26 -7.99 -8.07
C VAL A 10 -7.97 -8.57 -8.64
N GLU A 11 -7.29 -7.86 -9.54
CA GLU A 11 -5.97 -8.27 -10.04
C GLU A 11 -4.90 -8.27 -8.93
N GLN A 12 -4.93 -7.29 -8.03
CA GLN A 12 -4.03 -7.26 -6.87
C GLN A 12 -4.29 -8.44 -5.93
N LEU A 13 -5.56 -8.79 -5.70
CA LEU A 13 -5.93 -9.96 -4.91
C LEU A 13 -5.45 -11.28 -5.55
N ASN A 14 -5.58 -11.43 -6.87
CA ASN A 14 -5.07 -12.61 -7.58
C ASN A 14 -3.55 -12.72 -7.48
N LYS A 15 -2.81 -11.61 -7.63
CA LYS A 15 -1.35 -11.61 -7.45
C LYS A 15 -0.92 -12.01 -6.04
N VAL A 16 -1.65 -11.54 -5.01
CA VAL A 16 -1.39 -11.95 -3.63
C VAL A 16 -1.66 -13.44 -3.44
N ARG A 17 -2.75 -13.96 -4.02
CA ARG A 17 -3.06 -15.39 -3.99
C ARG A 17 -1.96 -16.22 -4.66
N ASP A 18 -1.54 -15.86 -5.87
CA ASP A 18 -0.51 -16.58 -6.62
C ASP A 18 0.83 -16.57 -5.89
N LEU A 19 1.16 -15.43 -5.25
CA LEU A 19 2.35 -15.31 -4.39
C LEU A 19 2.26 -16.24 -3.18
N VAL A 20 1.13 -16.24 -2.47
CA VAL A 20 0.91 -17.12 -1.31
C VAL A 20 0.97 -18.59 -1.70
N GLU A 21 0.41 -18.97 -2.85
CA GLU A 21 0.45 -20.33 -3.35
C GLU A 21 1.88 -20.76 -3.70
N THR A 22 2.62 -19.90 -4.40
CA THR A 22 4.01 -20.18 -4.82
C THR A 22 4.94 -20.28 -3.61
N GLU A 23 4.85 -19.32 -2.69
CA GLU A 23 5.66 -19.30 -1.46
C GLU A 23 5.27 -20.43 -0.52
N GLY A 24 3.97 -20.77 -0.43
CA GLY A 24 3.49 -21.92 0.34
C GLY A 24 4.06 -23.23 -0.20
N LYS A 25 4.03 -23.44 -1.52
CA LYS A 25 4.67 -24.61 -2.15
C LYS A 25 6.17 -24.64 -1.91
N ARG A 26 6.85 -23.48 -1.98
CA ARG A 26 8.29 -23.38 -1.68
C ARG A 26 8.60 -23.79 -0.24
N VAL A 27 7.85 -23.26 0.74
CA VAL A 27 8.02 -23.58 2.16
C VAL A 27 7.79 -25.08 2.41
N LEU A 28 6.73 -25.65 1.82
CA LEU A 28 6.46 -27.09 1.94
C LEU A 28 7.60 -27.94 1.34
N LYS A 29 8.14 -27.56 0.18
CA LYS A 29 9.31 -28.23 -0.41
C LYS A 29 10.55 -28.12 0.49
N GLN A 30 10.80 -26.95 1.09
CA GLN A 30 11.92 -26.73 2.01
C GLN A 30 11.78 -27.53 3.32
N LEU A 31 10.56 -27.76 3.78
CA LEU A 31 10.28 -28.64 4.92
C LEU A 31 10.42 -30.13 4.60
N GLY A 32 10.68 -30.47 3.33
CA GLY A 32 10.94 -31.85 2.89
C GLY A 32 9.74 -32.55 2.25
N ALA A 33 8.66 -31.84 1.91
CA ALA A 33 7.55 -32.42 1.16
C ALA A 33 7.85 -32.47 -0.35
N ASP A 34 7.69 -33.65 -0.94
CA ASP A 34 7.67 -33.83 -2.38
C ASP A 34 6.26 -33.63 -2.92
N LEU A 35 5.99 -32.41 -3.38
CA LEU A 35 4.69 -32.02 -3.91
C LEU A 35 4.37 -32.64 -5.28
N ASP A 36 5.38 -33.19 -5.97
CA ASP A 36 5.22 -33.76 -7.31
C ASP A 36 4.82 -35.25 -7.23
N GLN A 37 5.19 -35.94 -6.15
CA GLN A 37 4.81 -37.33 -5.87
C GLN A 37 3.59 -37.47 -4.95
N SER A 38 3.24 -36.42 -4.20
CA SER A 38 2.12 -36.45 -3.25
C SER A 38 0.77 -36.42 -3.96
N ARG A 39 -0.05 -37.46 -3.78
CA ARG A 39 -1.39 -37.53 -4.40
C ARG A 39 -2.45 -36.81 -3.59
N ASN A 40 -2.24 -36.69 -2.28
CA ASN A 40 -3.18 -36.06 -1.37
C ASN A 40 -2.44 -35.27 -0.26
N LEU A 41 -3.20 -34.47 0.50
CA LEU A 41 -2.68 -33.63 1.57
C LEU A 41 -2.14 -34.44 2.77
N ALA A 42 -2.66 -35.65 2.98
CA ALA A 42 -2.19 -36.55 4.04
C ALA A 42 -0.79 -37.10 3.73
N ASP A 43 -0.47 -37.37 2.46
CA ASP A 43 0.86 -37.79 2.01
C ASP A 43 1.89 -36.69 2.28
N VAL A 44 1.54 -35.43 1.98
CA VAL A 44 2.36 -34.26 2.29
C VAL A 44 2.62 -34.16 3.79
N VAL A 45 1.58 -34.30 4.62
CA VAL A 45 1.72 -34.25 6.08
C VAL A 45 2.56 -35.41 6.62
N ALA A 46 2.42 -36.61 6.05
CA ALA A 46 3.22 -37.78 6.40
C ALA A 46 4.71 -37.55 6.09
N GLN A 47 5.02 -37.04 4.90
CA GLN A 47 6.39 -36.70 4.50
C GLN A 47 6.98 -35.59 5.38
N LEU A 48 6.20 -34.55 5.70
CA LEU A 48 6.63 -33.49 6.61
C LEU A 48 6.97 -34.06 7.99
N ARG A 49 6.15 -34.97 8.52
CA ARG A 49 6.40 -35.61 9.81
C ARG A 49 7.59 -36.59 9.77
N GLU A 50 7.80 -37.27 8.65
CA GLU A 50 8.95 -38.16 8.46
C GLU A 50 10.26 -37.38 8.39
N LYS A 51 10.28 -36.24 7.67
CA LYS A 51 11.46 -35.37 7.56
C LYS A 51 11.68 -34.47 8.78
N ASN A 52 10.64 -34.27 9.60
CA ASN A 52 10.68 -33.47 10.82
C ASN A 52 10.19 -34.34 12.01
N PRO A 53 11.06 -35.23 12.54
CA PRO A 53 10.66 -36.26 13.51
C PRO A 53 10.23 -35.70 14.87
N ASP A 54 10.64 -34.48 15.20
CA ASP A 54 10.23 -33.79 16.43
C ASP A 54 9.72 -32.37 16.12
N LEU A 55 8.93 -31.83 17.07
CA LEU A 55 8.33 -30.49 16.94
C LEU A 55 9.40 -29.38 16.94
N LYS A 56 10.57 -29.63 17.55
CA LYS A 56 11.64 -28.65 17.64
C LYS A 56 12.30 -28.45 16.27
N THR A 57 12.65 -29.55 15.61
CA THR A 57 13.18 -29.61 14.25
C THR A 57 12.18 -29.04 13.27
N LEU A 58 10.89 -29.40 13.40
CA LEU A 58 9.84 -28.81 12.57
C LEU A 58 9.81 -27.28 12.74
N SER A 59 9.82 -26.78 13.97
CA SER A 59 9.78 -25.34 14.24
C SER A 59 11.02 -24.61 13.70
N TYR A 60 12.19 -25.21 13.82
CA TYR A 60 13.45 -24.66 13.31
C TYR A 60 13.45 -24.60 11.78
N ASN A 61 13.04 -25.68 11.13
CA ASN A 61 12.97 -25.75 9.67
C ASN A 61 11.88 -24.83 9.12
N LEU A 62 10.76 -24.66 9.83
CA LEU A 62 9.70 -23.73 9.47
C LEU A 62 10.16 -22.28 9.59
N ASP A 63 10.88 -21.94 10.67
CA ASP A 63 11.44 -20.61 10.85
C ASP A 63 12.47 -20.30 9.75
N ALA A 64 13.37 -21.24 9.45
CA ALA A 64 14.33 -21.11 8.36
C ALA A 64 13.65 -20.93 6.99
N ALA A 65 12.62 -21.73 6.69
CA ALA A 65 11.89 -21.65 5.42
C ALA A 65 11.08 -20.35 5.27
N THR A 66 10.61 -19.80 6.39
CA THR A 66 9.75 -18.61 6.43
C THR A 66 10.55 -17.31 6.66
N TYR A 67 11.82 -17.38 7.06
CA TYR A 67 12.63 -16.22 7.43
C TYR A 67 12.65 -15.13 6.34
N ASP A 68 12.99 -15.51 5.11
CA ASP A 68 13.04 -14.57 3.98
C ASP A 68 11.63 -14.06 3.61
N LEU A 69 10.62 -14.94 3.65
CA LEU A 69 9.23 -14.58 3.36
C LEU A 69 8.71 -13.52 4.33
N ARG A 70 8.97 -13.69 5.64
CA ARG A 70 8.58 -12.72 6.67
C ARG A 70 9.21 -11.36 6.41
N ASN A 71 10.51 -11.33 6.09
CA ASN A 71 11.23 -10.09 5.82
C ASN A 71 10.68 -9.38 4.57
N ARG A 72 10.42 -10.13 3.49
CA ARG A 72 9.80 -9.60 2.27
C ARG A 72 8.41 -9.03 2.52
N LEU A 73 7.57 -9.73 3.29
CA LEU A 73 6.22 -9.26 3.64
C LEU A 73 6.27 -7.97 4.46
N VAL A 74 7.16 -7.88 5.44
CA VAL A 74 7.37 -6.67 6.24
C VAL A 74 7.81 -5.50 5.36
N TRP A 75 8.77 -5.72 4.46
CA TRP A 75 9.24 -4.68 3.54
C TRP A 75 8.14 -4.22 2.58
N ASN A 76 7.41 -5.15 1.95
CA ASN A 76 6.30 -4.84 1.05
C ASN A 76 5.22 -4.01 1.75
N THR A 77 4.88 -4.38 2.98
CA THR A 77 3.88 -3.66 3.79
C THR A 77 4.35 -2.23 4.08
N ARG A 78 5.62 -2.06 4.49
CA ARG A 78 6.20 -0.73 4.73
C ARG A 78 6.20 0.12 3.46
N MET A 79 6.53 -0.46 2.32
CA MET A 79 6.53 0.23 1.04
C MET A 79 5.12 0.62 0.59
N MET A 80 4.13 -0.26 0.74
CA MET A 80 2.74 0.10 0.45
C MET A 80 2.25 1.23 1.36
N ALA A 81 2.57 1.19 2.65
CA ALA A 81 2.21 2.26 3.59
C ALA A 81 2.87 3.59 3.23
N ALA A 82 4.16 3.57 2.88
CA ALA A 82 4.88 4.75 2.40
C ALA A 82 4.28 5.28 1.09
N TYR A 83 3.94 4.40 0.15
CA TYR A 83 3.34 4.75 -1.12
C TYR A 83 1.93 5.34 -0.95
N SER A 84 1.11 4.77 -0.05
CA SER A 84 -0.22 5.34 0.26
C SER A 84 -0.10 6.71 0.90
N ARG A 85 0.89 6.90 1.78
CA ARG A 85 1.17 8.21 2.38
C ARG A 85 1.60 9.23 1.33
N LEU A 86 2.54 8.85 0.44
CA LEU A 86 3.00 9.72 -0.65
C LEU A 86 1.86 10.10 -1.60
N GLN A 87 0.94 9.16 -1.91
CA GLN A 87 -0.25 9.47 -2.69
C GLN A 87 -1.19 10.42 -1.96
N ALA A 88 -1.41 10.25 -0.66
CA ALA A 88 -2.20 11.15 0.15
C ALA A 88 -1.60 12.55 0.20
N GLU A 89 -0.28 12.65 0.42
CA GLU A 89 0.46 13.92 0.40
C GLU A 89 0.39 14.59 -0.98
N LYS A 90 0.58 13.85 -2.08
CA LYS A 90 0.39 14.38 -3.45
C LYS A 90 -1.04 14.87 -3.68
N ALA A 91 -2.05 14.11 -3.24
CA ALA A 91 -3.44 14.50 -3.38
C ALA A 91 -3.78 15.75 -2.56
N LEU A 92 -3.19 15.88 -1.37
CA LEU A 92 -3.29 17.09 -0.56
C LEU A 92 -2.58 18.27 -1.22
N ASP A 93 -1.35 18.11 -1.70
CA ASP A 93 -0.61 19.16 -2.41
C ASP A 93 -1.36 19.64 -3.66
N THR A 94 -1.95 18.71 -4.42
CA THR A 94 -2.72 19.03 -5.63
C THR A 94 -4.02 19.75 -5.31
N LYS A 95 -4.60 19.59 -4.12
CA LYS A 95 -5.88 20.20 -3.74
C LYS A 95 -5.74 21.46 -2.89
N VAL A 96 -4.77 21.48 -1.98
CA VAL A 96 -4.61 22.53 -0.97
C VAL A 96 -3.78 23.69 -1.51
N LYS A 97 -2.68 23.44 -2.26
CA LYS A 97 -1.86 24.51 -2.85
C LYS A 97 -2.68 25.44 -3.78
N PRO A 98 -3.47 24.95 -4.75
CA PRO A 98 -4.22 25.85 -5.62
C PRO A 98 -5.34 26.58 -4.88
N GLN A 99 -5.90 25.97 -3.83
CA GLN A 99 -6.92 26.65 -3.01
C GLN A 99 -6.30 27.80 -2.20
N ILE A 100 -5.13 27.59 -1.58
CA ILE A 100 -4.43 28.67 -0.87
C ILE A 100 -4.06 29.80 -1.82
N GLN A 101 -3.57 29.48 -3.04
CA GLN A 101 -3.26 30.49 -4.06
C GLN A 101 -4.50 31.28 -4.49
N ALA A 102 -5.62 30.60 -4.76
CA ALA A 102 -6.87 31.26 -5.11
C ALA A 102 -7.41 32.17 -3.97
N TYR A 103 -7.24 31.76 -2.71
CA TYR A 103 -7.60 32.60 -1.56
C TYR A 103 -6.70 33.83 -1.42
N THR A 104 -5.39 33.70 -1.64
CA THR A 104 -4.47 34.84 -1.62
C THR A 104 -4.77 35.84 -2.75
N GLU A 105 -5.06 35.36 -3.95
CA GLU A 105 -5.44 36.22 -5.08
C GLU A 105 -6.77 36.95 -4.84
N GLN A 106 -7.76 36.26 -4.24
CA GLN A 106 -9.02 36.91 -3.84
C GLN A 106 -8.81 38.00 -2.79
N LEU A 107 -7.98 37.75 -1.78
CA LEU A 107 -7.68 38.74 -0.74
C LEU A 107 -6.98 39.97 -1.32
N GLU A 108 -6.00 39.78 -2.20
CA GLU A 108 -5.33 40.89 -2.88
C GLU A 108 -6.32 41.72 -3.73
N SER A 109 -7.23 41.06 -4.46
CA SER A 109 -8.25 41.75 -5.25
C SER A 109 -9.23 42.55 -4.38
N GLN A 110 -9.62 42.02 -3.22
CA GLN A 110 -10.52 42.68 -2.28
C GLN A 110 -9.84 43.86 -1.59
N LEU A 111 -8.56 43.72 -1.21
CA LEU A 111 -7.78 44.82 -0.66
C LEU A 111 -7.56 45.94 -1.66
N LYS A 112 -7.31 45.59 -2.93
CA LYS A 112 -7.15 46.59 -4.00
C LYS A 112 -8.45 47.35 -4.26
N THR A 113 -9.58 46.66 -4.34
CA THR A 113 -10.89 47.30 -4.52
C THR A 113 -11.32 48.12 -3.29
N LEU A 114 -10.98 47.70 -2.08
CA LEU A 114 -11.17 48.50 -0.86
C LEU A 114 -10.31 49.76 -0.87
N ARG A 115 -9.06 49.65 -1.31
CA ARG A 115 -8.16 50.80 -1.47
C ARG A 115 -8.67 51.79 -2.51
N GLU A 116 -9.05 51.32 -3.69
CA GLU A 116 -9.63 52.16 -4.75
C GLU A 116 -10.94 52.84 -4.31
N LYS A 117 -11.78 52.12 -3.53
CA LYS A 117 -12.97 52.70 -2.90
C LYS A 117 -12.61 53.74 -1.83
N ALA A 118 -11.58 53.50 -1.02
CA ALA A 118 -11.13 54.45 -0.01
C ALA A 118 -10.54 55.72 -0.63
N GLU A 119 -9.74 55.59 -1.68
CA GLU A 119 -9.16 56.71 -2.44
C GLU A 119 -10.26 57.54 -3.13
N SER A 120 -11.23 56.89 -3.80
CA SER A 120 -12.36 57.61 -4.42
C SER A 120 -13.34 58.24 -3.44
N VAL A 121 -13.44 57.72 -2.21
CA VAL A 121 -14.20 58.37 -1.12
C VAL A 121 -13.41 59.55 -0.58
N ALA A 122 -12.09 59.41 -0.35
CA ALA A 122 -11.25 60.50 0.10
C ALA A 122 -11.25 61.68 -0.89
N GLU A 123 -11.16 61.42 -2.20
CA GLU A 123 -11.26 62.44 -3.25
C GLU A 123 -12.63 63.16 -3.27
N LYS A 124 -13.70 62.47 -2.90
CA LYS A 124 -15.04 63.08 -2.78
C LYS A 124 -15.23 63.94 -1.53
N PHE A 125 -14.34 63.82 -0.54
CA PHE A 125 -14.38 64.61 0.69
C PHE A 125 -13.37 65.77 0.69
N THR A 126 -12.45 65.84 -0.29
CA THR A 126 -11.50 66.95 -0.48
C THR A 126 -11.93 67.98 -1.54
N HIS A 127 -13.15 67.88 -2.05
CA HIS A 127 -13.89 68.93 -2.77
C HIS A 127 -15.16 69.29 -2.00
#